data_AF-A0A969HN40-F1
#
_entry.id   AF-A0A969HN40-F1
#
_cell.length_a   1.000
_cell.length_b   1.000
_cell.length_c   1.000
_cell.angle_alpha   90.00
_cell.angle_beta   90.00
_cell.angle_gamma   90.00
#
_symmetry.space_group_name_H-M   'P 1'
#
loop_
_entity.id
_entity.type
_entity.pdbx_description
1 polymer ?
#
loop_
_entity_poly.entity_id
_entity_poly.type
_entity_poly.pdbx_seq_one_letter_code
_entity_poly.pdbx_strand_id
1 'polypeptide(L)'
;MFQFWIAGDDGVELWLSSDVSENNVQQIAYHSTWNTYDEWNKVSTQKSAAVYLVAGQQYYIDAYMKEGGGGDFMQVGWRKP
;
A
#
# COMPACT_ATOMS: atom_id res chain seq x y z
N MET A 1 -6.36 14.81 -4.66
CA MET A 1 -5.64 14.12 -3.58
C MET A 1 -5.67 12.64 -3.88
N PHE A 2 -4.56 11.93 -3.72
CA PHE A 2 -4.52 10.49 -3.97
C PHE A 2 -4.88 9.74 -2.70
N GLN A 3 -5.45 8.55 -2.86
CA GLN A 3 -5.56 7.57 -1.78
C GLN A 3 -5.04 6.25 -2.31
N PHE A 4 -4.31 5.53 -1.47
CA PHE A 4 -3.68 4.27 -1.80
C PHE A 4 -4.32 3.15 -0.98
N TRP A 5 -4.29 1.96 -1.56
CA TRP A 5 -4.73 0.73 -0.93
C TRP A 5 -3.69 -0.36 -1.12
N ILE A 6 -3.63 -1.27 -0.15
CA ILE A 6 -2.95 -2.55 -0.28
C ILE A 6 -3.85 -3.70 0.17
N ALA A 7 -3.76 -4.83 -0.53
CA ALA A 7 -4.40 -6.09 -0.19
C ALA A 7 -3.42 -7.23 -0.48
N GLY A 8 -3.48 -8.30 0.30
CA GLY A 8 -2.68 -9.49 0.06
C GLY A 8 -3.08 -10.69 0.90
N ASP A 9 -2.38 -11.79 0.66
CA ASP A 9 -2.45 -13.01 1.43
C ASP A 9 -1.00 -13.51 1.66
N ASP A 10 -0.43 -13.42 2.86
CA ASP A 10 -0.95 -12.87 4.12
C ASP A 10 -0.59 -11.37 4.29
N GLY A 11 0.40 -11.09 5.14
CA GLY A 11 0.71 -9.75 5.62
C GLY A 11 1.36 -8.91 4.53
N VAL A 12 0.90 -7.67 4.39
CA VAL A 12 1.40 -6.72 3.39
C VAL A 12 1.57 -5.33 3.98
N GLU A 13 2.53 -4.59 3.43
CA GLU A 13 2.83 -3.22 3.80
C GLU A 13 3.11 -2.37 2.56
N LEU A 14 2.60 -1.15 2.53
CA LEU A 14 2.85 -0.16 1.49
C LEU A 14 3.53 1.05 2.10
N TRP A 15 4.69 1.41 1.56
CA TRP A 15 5.52 2.50 2.02
C TRP A 15 5.72 3.51 0.90
N LEU A 16 5.59 4.79 1.22
CA LEU A 16 5.74 5.88 0.25
C LEU A 16 6.65 6.96 0.82
N SER A 17 7.61 7.39 0.02
CA SER A 17 8.49 8.50 0.34
C SER A 17 7.87 9.85 -0.02
N SER A 18 8.30 10.91 0.66
CA SER A 18 8.01 12.29 0.28
C SER A 18 8.77 12.77 -0.95
N ASP A 19 9.78 12.02 -1.40
CA ASP A 19 10.60 12.31 -2.57
C ASP A 19 11.15 11.03 -3.22
N VAL A 20 12.20 11.15 -4.03
CA VAL A 20 12.83 10.02 -4.74
C VAL A 20 13.73 9.15 -3.85
N SER A 21 14.01 9.56 -2.62
CA SER A 21 14.89 8.85 -1.70
C SER A 21 14.14 7.79 -0.91
N GLU A 22 14.71 6.60 -0.84
CA GLU A 22 14.27 5.52 0.05
C GLU A 22 14.39 5.87 1.55
N ASN A 23 15.18 6.88 1.91
CA ASN A 23 15.39 7.27 3.31
C ASN A 23 14.19 8.01 3.92
N ASN A 24 13.27 8.52 3.09
CA ASN A 24 12.14 9.35 3.53
C ASN A 24 10.79 8.60 3.47
N VAL A 25 10.82 7.27 3.43
CA VAL A 25 9.62 6.44 3.37
C VAL A 25 8.82 6.45 4.68
N GLN A 26 7.50 6.44 4.53
CA GLN A 26 6.55 6.23 5.62
C GLN A 26 5.56 5.15 5.22
N GLN A 27 5.17 4.29 6.16
CA GLN A 27 4.12 3.31 5.93
C GLN A 27 2.78 4.05 5.76
N ILE A 28 2.12 3.83 4.63
CA ILE A 28 0.87 4.52 4.29
C ILE A 28 -0.35 3.59 4.31
N ALA A 29 -0.16 2.28 4.13
CA ALA A 29 -1.22 1.28 4.24
C ALA A 29 -0.61 -0.08 4.57
N TYR A 30 -1.32 -0.94 5.31
CA TYR A 30 -0.86 -2.27 5.67
C TYR A 30 -2.00 -3.16 6.18
N HIS A 31 -1.74 -4.47 6.25
CA HIS A 31 -2.44 -5.38 7.16
C HIS A 31 -1.57 -6.60 7.49
N SER A 32 -1.85 -7.25 8.61
CA SER A 32 -1.12 -8.43 9.10
C SER A 32 -1.97 -9.71 9.09
N THR A 33 -3.07 -9.71 8.34
CA THR A 33 -3.95 -10.87 8.07
C THR A 33 -3.90 -11.21 6.58
N TRP A 34 -4.72 -12.14 6.11
CA TRP A 34 -4.97 -12.40 4.69
C TRP A 34 -6.30 -11.79 4.24
N ASN A 35 -6.42 -11.53 2.95
CA ASN A 35 -7.65 -11.06 2.32
C ASN A 35 -7.99 -11.93 1.11
N THR A 36 -9.22 -11.87 0.59
CA THR A 36 -9.47 -12.41 -0.75
C THR A 36 -9.03 -11.41 -1.83
N TYR A 37 -8.83 -11.90 -3.05
CA TYR A 37 -8.55 -11.04 -4.20
C TYR A 37 -9.60 -9.91 -4.32
N ASP A 38 -9.15 -8.68 -4.62
CA ASP A 38 -9.97 -7.46 -4.69
C ASP A 38 -10.73 -7.05 -3.40
N GLU A 39 -10.38 -7.61 -2.23
CA GLU A 39 -10.97 -7.23 -0.95
C GLU A 39 -10.23 -6.04 -0.32
N TRP A 40 -10.62 -4.83 -0.73
CA TRP A 40 -9.91 -3.59 -0.38
C TRP A 40 -10.26 -2.96 0.98
N ASN A 41 -11.27 -3.47 1.69
CA ASN A 41 -11.80 -2.83 2.91
C ASN A 41 -12.09 -3.82 4.05
N LYS A 42 -11.34 -4.92 4.15
CA LYS A 42 -11.46 -5.88 5.26
C LYS A 42 -10.99 -5.28 6.58
N VAL A 43 -9.87 -4.56 6.55
CA VAL A 43 -9.36 -3.78 7.70
C VAL A 43 -9.09 -2.34 7.29
N SER A 44 -9.30 -1.41 8.23
CA SER A 44 -9.20 0.03 7.94
C SER A 44 -7.81 0.49 7.54
N THR A 45 -6.77 -0.23 7.96
CA THR A 45 -5.36 0.07 7.66
C THR A 45 -4.96 -0.26 6.23
N GLN A 46 -5.80 -0.98 5.48
CA GLN A 46 -5.58 -1.22 4.04
C GLN A 46 -5.64 0.05 3.22
N LYS A 47 -6.28 1.11 3.74
CA LYS A 47 -6.45 2.38 3.05
C LYS A 47 -5.60 3.45 3.70
N SER A 48 -4.85 4.18 2.88
CA SER A 48 -4.06 5.30 3.35
C SER A 48 -4.91 6.50 3.77
N ALA A 49 -4.33 7.34 4.63
CA ALA A 49 -4.71 8.75 4.65
C ALA A 49 -4.53 9.34 3.23
N ALA A 50 -5.21 10.44 2.95
CA ALA A 50 -5.10 11.02 1.63
C ALA A 50 -3.72 11.72 1.45
N VAL A 51 -3.11 11.52 0.28
CA VAL A 51 -1.72 11.87 -0.03
C VAL A 51 -1.69 12.97 -1.10
N TYR A 52 -0.87 13.97 -0.89
CA TYR A 52 -0.62 15.04 -1.86
C TYR A 52 0.61 14.72 -2.69
N LEU A 53 0.40 14.52 -3.99
CA LEU A 53 1.49 14.33 -4.96
C LEU A 53 1.47 15.47 -5.96
N VAL A 54 2.65 15.92 -6.35
CA VAL A 54 2.86 17.00 -7.31
C VAL A 54 3.06 16.39 -8.69
N ALA A 55 2.30 16.87 -9.69
CA ALA A 55 2.45 16.41 -11.06
C ALA A 55 3.88 16.66 -11.57
N GLY A 56 4.49 15.63 -12.19
CA GLY A 56 5.86 15.69 -12.70
C GLY A 56 6.94 15.39 -11.66
N GLN A 57 6.60 15.27 -10.37
CA GLN A 57 7.53 14.82 -9.33
C GLN A 57 7.53 13.29 -9.23
N GLN A 58 8.73 12.71 -9.08
CA GLN A 58 8.90 11.29 -8.81
C GLN A 58 8.93 11.04 -7.29
N TYR A 59 8.40 9.90 -6.89
CA TYR A 59 8.33 9.45 -5.50
C TYR A 59 8.74 7.99 -5.42
N TYR A 60 9.54 7.64 -4.41
CA TYR A 60 9.90 6.26 -4.12
C TYR A 60 8.74 5.55 -3.41
N ILE A 61 8.41 4.33 -3.83
CA ILE A 61 7.34 3.50 -3.27
C ILE A 61 7.78 2.05 -3.18
N ASP A 62 7.47 1.41 -2.05
CA ASP A 62 7.74 0.00 -1.78
C ASP A 62 6.46 -0.72 -1.36
N ALA A 63 6.33 -1.98 -1.78
CA ALA A 63 5.31 -2.89 -1.29
C ALA A 63 5.97 -4.19 -0.83
N TYR A 64 5.70 -4.57 0.41
CA TYR A 64 6.22 -5.79 1.04
C TYR A 64 5.08 -6.79 1.24
N MET A 65 5.36 -8.07 1.00
CA MET A 65 4.45 -9.18 1.26
C MET A 65 5.18 -10.25 2.07
N LYS A 66 4.49 -10.84 3.05
CA LYS A 66 4.93 -12.00 3.79
C LYS A 66 3.81 -13.02 3.84
N GLU A 67 4.04 -14.16 3.20
CA GLU A 67 3.15 -15.32 3.26
C GLU A 67 3.38 -16.11 4.55
N GLY A 68 2.28 -16.57 5.15
CA GLY A 68 2.25 -17.42 6.33
C GLY A 68 1.82 -18.86 6.01
N GLY A 69 0.99 -19.06 4.99
CA GLY A 69 0.67 -20.36 4.42
C GLY A 69 -0.60 -20.36 3.56
N GLY A 70 -0.56 -20.97 2.38
CA GLY A 70 -1.75 -21.18 1.56
C GLY A 70 -1.55 -20.69 0.13
N GLY A 71 -2.49 -19.89 -0.38
CA GLY A 71 -2.31 -19.16 -1.63
C GLY A 71 -1.72 -17.78 -1.35
N ASP A 72 -1.14 -17.16 -2.38
CA ASP A 72 -0.46 -15.89 -2.24
C ASP A 72 -0.91 -14.86 -3.28
N PHE A 73 -1.01 -13.60 -2.85
CA PHE A 73 -1.08 -12.46 -3.75
C PHE A 73 -0.74 -11.15 -3.03
N MET A 74 -0.41 -10.13 -3.82
CA MET A 74 -0.34 -8.74 -3.38
C MET A 74 -0.90 -7.83 -4.46
N GLN A 75 -1.75 -6.89 -4.07
CA GLN A 75 -2.31 -5.86 -4.95
C GLN A 75 -2.13 -4.48 -4.32
N VAL A 76 -1.70 -3.51 -5.14
CA VAL A 76 -1.65 -2.10 -4.79
C VAL A 76 -2.63 -1.35 -5.69
N GLY A 77 -3.50 -0.56 -5.09
CA GLY A 77 -4.51 0.25 -5.79
C GLY A 77 -4.40 1.73 -5.41
N TRP A 78 -4.84 2.61 -6.30
CA TRP A 78 -4.99 4.03 -5.95
C TRP A 78 -6.18 4.67 -6.65
N ARG A 79 -6.75 5.68 -5.99
CA ARG A 79 -7.78 6.55 -6.56
C ARG A 79 -7.14 7.85 -7.00
N LYS A 80 -7.34 8.21 -8.28
CA LYS A 80 -6.96 9.52 -8.82
C LYS A 80 -7.77 10.64 -8.13
N PRO A 81 -7.26 11.88 -8.09
CA PRO A 81 -7.97 13.04 -7.57
C PRO A 81 -9.38 13.21 -8.12
#